data_AF-R8HZH5-F1
#
_entry.id   AF-R8HZH5-F1
#
_cell.length_a   1.000
_cell.length_b   1.000
_cell.length_c   1.000
_cell.angle_alpha   90.00
_cell.angle_beta   90.00
_cell.angle_gamma   90.00
#
_symmetry.space_group_name_H-M   'P 1'
#
loop_
_entity.id
_entity.type
_entity.pdbx_description
1 polymer ?
#
loop_
_entity_poly.entity_id
_entity_poly.type
_entity_poly.pdbx_seq_one_letter_code
_entity_poly.pdbx_strand_id
1 'polypeptide(L)' 'MQTLKSLKRDLYIFIPLFIYFSSIFISIYIIDNTFNWLSFILAIGMLYVWVSSLMDIKKKNYKIK' A
#
# COMPACT_ATOMS: atom_id res chain seq x y z
N MET A 1 -3.81 19.70 -0.41
CA MET A 1 -4.38 19.32 0.91
C MET A 1 -5.50 18.30 0.66
N GLN A 2 -5.24 16.98 0.77
CA GLN A 2 -6.26 15.95 0.49
C GLN A 2 -7.38 16.01 1.55
N THR A 3 -8.61 15.64 1.19
CA THR A 3 -9.72 15.54 2.16
C THR A 3 -9.68 14.20 2.91
N LEU A 4 -10.25 14.12 4.11
CA LEU A 4 -10.32 12.88 4.89
C LEU A 4 -11.02 11.75 4.11
N LYS A 5 -12.03 12.10 3.29
CA LYS A 5 -12.76 11.18 2.41
C LYS A 5 -11.85 10.60 1.32
N SER A 6 -10.99 11.42 0.70
CA SER A 6 -10.02 10.94 -0.30
C SER A 6 -9.02 9.97 0.31
N LEU A 7 -8.48 10.29 1.50
CA LEU A 7 -7.52 9.43 2.20
C LEU A 7 -8.08 8.06 2.57
N LYS A 8 -9.34 7.99 3.00
CA LYS A 8 -10.02 6.70 3.26
C LYS A 8 -10.20 5.88 1.98
N ARG A 9 -10.51 6.53 0.86
CA ARG A 9 -10.64 5.87 -0.46
C ARG A 9 -9.29 5.33 -0.92
N ASP A 10 -8.22 6.11 -0.80
CA ASP A 10 -6.87 5.70 -1.15
C ASP A 10 -6.48 4.45 -0.36
N LEU A 11 -6.77 4.41 0.95
CA LEU A 11 -6.53 3.25 1.80
C LEU A 11 -7.22 1.96 1.30
N TYR A 12 -8.47 2.10 0.83
CA TYR A 12 -9.28 0.98 0.34
C TYR A 12 -8.79 0.46 -1.02
N ILE A 13 -8.11 1.29 -1.79
CA ILE A 13 -7.53 0.93 -3.10
C ILE A 13 -6.11 0.37 -2.93
N PHE A 14 -5.28 1.00 -2.10
CA PHE A 14 -3.88 0.59 -1.94
C PHE A 14 -3.72 -0.74 -1.19
N ILE A 15 -4.65 -1.10 -0.31
CA ILE A 15 -4.56 -2.38 0.41
C ILE A 15 -4.77 -3.62 -0.48
N PRO A 16 -5.79 -3.71 -1.37
CA PRO A 16 -5.87 -4.83 -2.32
C PRO A 16 -4.76 -4.79 -3.36
N LEU A 17 -4.29 -3.61 -3.79
CA LEU A 17 -3.13 -3.53 -4.70
C LEU A 17 -1.86 -4.10 -4.05
N PHE A 18 -1.62 -3.78 -2.77
CA PHE A 18 -0.49 -4.35 -2.03
C PHE A 18 -0.57 -5.87 -1.96
N ILE A 19 -1.75 -6.42 -1.64
CA ILE A 19 -1.97 -7.87 -1.60
C ILE A 19 -1.73 -8.49 -2.98
N TYR A 20 -2.24 -7.87 -4.05
CA TYR A 20 -2.06 -8.35 -5.41
C TYR A 20 -0.58 -8.44 -5.83
N PHE A 21 0.18 -7.36 -5.67
CA PHE A 21 1.61 -7.36 -6.02
C PHE A 21 2.44 -8.27 -5.12
N SER A 22 2.09 -8.38 -3.83
CA SER A 22 2.74 -9.32 -2.92
C SER A 22 2.48 -10.77 -3.33
N SER A 23 1.24 -11.11 -3.68
CA SER A 23 0.90 -12.45 -4.17
C SER A 23 1.64 -12.79 -5.46
N ILE A 24 1.74 -11.85 -6.41
CA ILE A 24 2.53 -12.06 -7.64
C ILE A 24 4.01 -12.29 -7.30
N PHE A 25 4.58 -11.44 -6.45
CA PHE A 25 5.97 -11.56 -6.04
C PHE A 25 6.25 -12.93 -5.41
N ILE A 26 5.40 -13.35 -4.46
CA ILE A 26 5.52 -14.66 -3.79
C ILE A 26 5.38 -15.80 -4.79
N SER A 27 4.40 -15.73 -5.70
CA SER A 27 4.20 -16.76 -6.73
C SER A 27 5.41 -16.90 -7.64
N ILE A 28 6.00 -15.80 -8.13
CA ILE A 28 7.20 -15.84 -8.97
C ILE A 28 8.40 -16.37 -8.18
N TYR A 29 8.52 -15.96 -6.91
CA TYR A 29 9.59 -16.45 -6.05
C TYR A 29 9.49 -17.95 -5.78
N ILE A 30 8.28 -18.50 -5.63
CA ILE A 30 8.08 -19.93 -5.37
C ILE A 30 8.18 -20.77 -6.65
N ILE A 31 7.52 -20.35 -7.74
CA ILE A 31 7.42 -21.14 -8.98
C ILE A 31 8.72 -21.07 -9.77
N ASP A 32 9.23 -19.87 -9.99
CA ASP A 32 10.39 -19.66 -10.86
C ASP A 32 11.70 -19.62 -10.05
N ASN A 33 11.64 -19.72 -8.71
CA ASN A 33 12.77 -19.55 -7.79
C ASN A 33 13.60 -18.28 -8.07
N THR A 34 12.93 -17.25 -8.60
CA THR A 34 13.58 -16.06 -9.13
C THR A 34 13.10 -14.84 -8.36
N PHE A 35 14.05 -14.01 -7.92
CA PHE A 35 13.71 -12.78 -7.23
C PHE A 35 13.29 -11.69 -8.22
N ASN A 36 11.99 -11.41 -8.29
CA ASN A 36 11.47 -10.34 -9.15
C ASN A 36 11.52 -8.97 -8.44
N TRP A 37 12.56 -8.20 -8.76
CA TRP A 37 12.77 -6.84 -8.24
C TRP A 37 11.61 -5.89 -8.52
N LEU A 38 10.98 -5.97 -9.70
CA LEU A 38 9.90 -5.08 -10.08
C LEU A 38 8.68 -5.29 -9.18
N SER A 39 8.23 -6.54 -9.06
CA SER A 39 7.08 -6.89 -8.21
C SER A 39 7.36 -6.57 -6.73
N PHE A 40 8.60 -6.77 -6.28
CA PHE A 40 9.03 -6.43 -4.93
C PHE A 40 8.97 -4.92 -4.64
N ILE A 41 9.56 -4.10 -5.51
CA ILE A 41 9.55 -2.64 -5.38
C ILE A 41 8.12 -2.11 -5.43
N LEU A 42 7.27 -2.65 -6.32
CA LEU A 42 5.86 -2.28 -6.40
C LEU A 42 5.10 -2.63 -5.11
N ALA A 43 5.31 -3.83 -4.55
CA ALA A 43 4.70 -4.21 -3.28
C ALA A 43 5.12 -3.26 -2.14
N ILE A 44 6.42 -2.96 -2.01
CA ILE A 44 6.92 -2.02 -1.00
C ILE A 44 6.36 -0.61 -1.21
N GLY A 45 6.30 -0.14 -2.46
CA GLY A 45 5.74 1.17 -2.79
C GLY A 45 4.28 1.30 -2.37
N MET A 46 3.46 0.28 -2.65
CA MET A 46 2.05 0.27 -2.23
C MET A 46 1.90 0.24 -0.71
N LEU A 47 2.75 -0.53 -0.01
CA LEU A 47 2.77 -0.56 1.46
C LEU A 47 3.14 0.81 2.04
N TYR A 48 4.15 1.48 1.48
CA TYR A 48 4.56 2.82 1.92
C TYR A 48 3.43 3.84 1.77
N VAL A 49 2.77 3.87 0.61
CA VAL A 49 1.65 4.80 0.36
C VAL A 49 0.47 4.51 1.29
N TRP A 50 0.19 3.23 1.55
CA TRP A 50 -0.85 2.81 2.48
C TRP A 50 -0.57 3.27 3.92
N VAL A 51 0.65 3.03 4.41
CA VAL A 51 1.09 3.44 5.75
C VAL A 51 1.11 4.97 5.89
N SER A 52 1.60 5.70 4.87
CA SER A 52 1.57 7.16 4.86
C SER A 52 0.14 7.69 4.92
N SER A 53 -0.78 7.08 4.17
CA SER A 53 -2.20 7.42 4.19
C SER A 53 -2.83 7.18 5.57
N LEU A 54 -2.49 6.08 6.25
CA LEU A 54 -2.92 5.81 7.62
C LEU A 54 -2.41 6.87 8.62
N MET A 55 -1.13 7.26 8.51
CA MET A 55 -0.55 8.30 9.36
C MET A 55 -1.24 9.65 9.17
N ASP A 56 -1.54 10.02 7.91
CA ASP A 56 -2.23 11.26 7.59
C ASP A 56 -3.68 11.30 8.09
N ILE A 57 -4.39 10.17 8.06
CA ILE A 57 -5.72 10.05 8.67
C ILE A 57 -5.62 10.24 10.19
N LYS A 58 -4.68 9.56 10.85
CA LYS A 58 -4.46 9.74 12.30
C LYS A 58 -4.20 11.21 12.61
N LYS A 59 -3.26 11.84 11.91
CA LYS A 59 -2.90 13.25 12.11
C LYS A 59 -4.07 14.21 11.90
N LYS A 60 -4.93 13.96 10.91
CA LYS A 60 -6.14 14.76 10.67
C LYS A 60 -7.22 14.55 11.72
N ASN A 61 -7.43 13.32 12.18
CA ASN A 61 -8.38 13.06 13.28
C ASN A 61 -7.92 13.72 14.60
N TYR A 62 -6.60 13.78 14.85
CA TYR A 62 -6.06 14.46 16.03
C TYR A 62 -6.18 15.99 16.00
N LYS A 63 -6.27 16.61 14.82
CA LYS A 63 -6.45 18.07 14.66
C LYS A 63 -7.90 18.55 14.82
N ILE A 64 -8.86 17.65 14.99
CA ILE A 64 -10.30 17.98 15.16
C ILE A 64 -10.69 17.99 16.66
N LYS A 65 -9.72 17.95 17.58
CA LYS A 65 -9.92 18.25 19.00
C LYS A 65 -9.40 19.66 19.30
#